data_AF-A0A5N5TFW8-F1
#
_entry.id   AF-A0A5N5TFW8-F1
#
_cell.length_a   1.000
_cell.length_b   1.000
_cell.length_c   1.000
_cell.angle_alpha   90.00
_cell.angle_beta   90.00
_cell.angle_gamma   90.00
#
_symmetry.space_group_name_H-M   'P 1'
#
loop_
_entity.id
_entity.type
_entity.pdbx_description
1 polymer ?
#
loop_
_entity_poly.entity_id
_entity_poly.type
_entity_poly.pdbx_seq_one_letter_code
_entity_poly.pdbx_strand_id
1 'polypeptide(L)'
;MNSFVNDIFERIAAEASRLAHYNKRSTITSREIQTAVLTKDSVTVSVDAVVYYRVSNAVVSVANVENAHHSTRLLAQTTLRNMLGTKNLHEILGDRESISNIMQV
;
A
#
# COMPACT_ATOMS: atom_id res chain seq x y z
N MET A 1 12.93 28.36 -20.01
CA MET A 1 11.72 28.28 -19.16
C MET A 1 11.67 27.01 -18.29
N ASN A 2 12.71 26.15 -18.31
CA ASN A 2 12.71 24.86 -17.59
C ASN A 2 13.58 24.82 -16.32
N SER A 3 14.32 25.88 -15.99
CA SER A 3 15.18 25.89 -14.80
C SER A 3 14.41 26.20 -13.51
N PHE A 4 13.44 27.11 -13.56
CA PHE A 4 12.69 27.53 -12.37
C PHE A 4 11.78 26.42 -11.81
N VAL A 5 11.12 25.67 -12.70
CA VAL A 5 10.29 24.53 -12.31
C VAL A 5 11.15 23.40 -11.75
N ASN A 6 12.32 23.15 -12.35
CA ASN A 6 13.26 22.15 -11.85
C ASN A 6 13.86 22.54 -10.50
N ASP A 7 14.24 23.80 -10.29
CA ASP A 7 14.73 24.30 -9.00
C ASP A 7 13.68 24.16 -7.89
N ILE A 8 12.41 24.47 -8.19
CA ILE A 8 11.32 24.29 -7.23
C ILE A 8 11.10 22.81 -6.93
N PHE A 9 11.13 21.95 -7.95
CA PHE A 9 10.93 20.52 -7.78
C PHE A 9 12.06 19.88 -6.96
N GLU A 10 13.32 20.23 -7.25
CA GLU A 10 14.48 19.79 -6.48
C GLU A 10 14.42 20.28 -5.04
N ARG A 11 13.99 21.52 -4.82
CA ARG A 11 13.87 22.09 -3.49
C ARG A 11 12.77 21.42 -2.67
N ILE A 12 11.60 21.16 -3.26
CA ILE A 12 10.51 20.42 -2.62
C ILE A 12 10.91 18.97 -2.33
N ALA A 13 11.57 18.29 -3.27
CA ALA A 13 12.06 16.93 -3.09
C ALA A 13 13.14 16.85 -1.99
N ALA A 14 14.04 17.85 -1.93
CA ALA A 14 15.05 17.96 -0.88
C ALA A 14 14.43 18.25 0.50
N GLU A 15 13.43 19.12 0.57
CA GLU A 15 12.68 19.40 1.80
C GLU A 15 11.93 18.14 2.27
N ALA A 16 11.23 17.44 1.37
CA ALA A 16 10.51 16.20 1.67
C ALA A 16 11.45 15.08 2.14
N SER A 17 12.63 14.96 1.52
CA SER A 17 13.68 14.02 1.94
C SER A 17 14.25 14.36 3.33
N ARG A 18 14.44 15.65 3.63
CA ARG A 18 14.88 16.11 4.96
C ARG A 18 13.82 15.87 6.04
N LEU A 19 12.54 16.09 5.76
CA LEU A 19 11.45 15.77 6.70
C LEU A 19 11.36 14.26 6.97
N ALA A 20 11.56 13.42 5.94
CA ALA A 20 11.65 11.98 6.11
C ALA A 20 12.85 11.56 6.98
N HIS A 21 13.98 12.26 6.90
CA HIS A 21 15.18 12.01 7.71
C HIS A 21 15.11 12.57 9.14
N TYR A 22 14.41 13.70 9.35
CA TYR A 22 14.29 14.32 10.67
C TYR A 22 13.43 13.47 11.62
N ASN A 23 12.51 12.68 11.07
CA ASN A 23 11.77 11.69 11.83
C ASN A 23 12.52 10.35 11.82
N LYS A 24 13.53 10.19 12.68
CA LYS A 24 14.21 8.89 12.94
C LYS A 24 13.26 7.77 13.43
N ARG A 25 11.95 8.00 13.52
CA ARG A 25 10.97 6.91 13.60
C ARG A 25 10.66 6.50 12.18
N SER A 26 11.03 5.27 11.82
CA SER A 26 10.43 4.54 10.71
C SER A 26 8.90 4.67 10.84
N THR A 27 8.30 5.68 10.21
CA THR A 27 6.90 6.01 10.41
C THR A 27 6.11 5.02 9.58
N ILE A 28 5.89 3.84 10.16
CA ILE A 28 5.02 2.82 9.59
C ILE A 28 3.63 3.45 9.53
N THR A 29 3.23 3.85 8.34
CA THR A 29 1.87 4.35 8.13
C THR A 29 0.98 3.14 8.03
N SER A 30 -0.04 3.07 8.89
CA SER A 30 -1.06 2.03 8.87
C SER A 30 -2.34 2.59 8.28
N ARG A 31 -2.96 1.87 7.35
CA ARG A 31 -4.27 2.22 6.78
C ARG A 31 -5.18 1.01 6.79
N GLU A 32 -6.41 1.22 7.23
CA GLU A 32 -7.49 0.27 7.10
C GLU A 32 -8.00 0.28 5.66
N ILE A 33 -8.25 -0.90 5.14
CA ILE A 33 -8.88 -1.13 3.85
C ILE A 33 -9.99 -2.16 4.04
N GLN A 34 -11.11 -1.89 3.37
CA GLN A 34 -12.26 -2.79 3.34
C GLN A 34 -12.47 -3.20 1.89
N THR A 35 -12.76 -4.47 1.66
CA THR A 35 -13.09 -4.98 0.33
C THR A 35 -14.07 -6.14 0.43
N ALA A 36 -15.03 -6.17 -0.50
CA ALA A 36 -15.93 -7.30 -0.70
C ALA A 36 -15.44 -8.15 -1.86
N VAL A 37 -15.37 -9.47 -1.65
CA VAL A 37 -14.85 -10.45 -2.60
C VAL A 37 -15.82 -11.62 -2.72
N LEU A 38 -15.99 -12.11 -3.94
CA LEU A 38 -16.63 -13.39 -4.20
C LEU A 38 -15.56 -14.48 -4.19
N THR A 39 -15.68 -15.45 -3.30
CA THR A 39 -14.78 -16.59 -3.19
C THR A 39 -15.02 -17.61 -4.30
N LYS A 40 -14.10 -18.57 -4.45
CA LYS A 40 -14.18 -19.60 -5.49
C LYS A 40 -15.45 -20.47 -5.41
N ASP A 41 -15.97 -20.66 -4.21
CA ASP A 41 -17.21 -21.38 -3.91
C ASP A 41 -18.48 -20.49 -3.98
N SER A 42 -18.39 -19.33 -4.64
CA SER A 42 -19.50 -18.39 -4.86
C SER A 42 -20.08 -17.79 -3.58
N VAL A 43 -19.27 -17.65 -2.52
CA VAL A 43 -19.68 -16.98 -1.28
C VAL A 43 -19.20 -15.54 -1.29
N THR A 44 -20.07 -14.60 -0.93
CA THR A 44 -19.70 -13.19 -0.78
C THR A 44 -19.15 -12.96 0.63
N VAL A 45 -17.93 -12.44 0.71
CA VAL A 45 -17.24 -12.17 1.97
C VAL A 45 -16.78 -10.72 2.00
N SER A 46 -17.04 -10.03 3.11
CA SER A 46 -16.48 -8.71 3.39
C SER A 46 -15.25 -8.87 4.28
N VAL A 47 -14.12 -8.31 3.85
CA VAL A 47 -12.84 -8.44 4.54
C VAL A 47 -12.27 -7.07 4.88
N ASP A 48 -11.90 -6.94 6.16
CA ASP A 48 -11.16 -5.82 6.70
C ASP A 48 -9.69 -6.19 6.86
N ALA A 49 -8.80 -5.30 6.44
CA ALA A 49 -7.35 -5.48 6.56
C ALA A 49 -6.65 -4.17 6.91
N VAL A 50 -5.49 -4.29 7.56
CA VAL A 50 -4.61 -3.15 7.87
C VAL A 50 -3.30 -3.31 7.10
N VAL A 51 -2.98 -2.31 6.30
CA VAL A 51 -1.72 -2.28 5.53
C VAL A 51 -0.73 -1.38 6.25
N TYR A 52 0.43 -1.96 6.57
CA TYR A 52 1.56 -1.26 7.17
C TYR A 52 2.63 -1.07 6.10
N TYR A 53 3.04 0.17 5.83
CA TYR A 53 4.12 0.45 4.90
C TYR A 53 4.98 1.63 5.34
N ARG A 54 6.21 1.66 4.83
CA ARG A 54 7.15 2.77 5.01
C ARG A 54 7.72 3.18 3.66
N VAL A 55 7.91 4.47 3.47
CA VAL A 55 8.61 4.99 2.29
C VAL A 55 10.10 4.73 2.48
N SER A 56 10.71 3.88 1.65
CA SER A 56 12.16 3.62 1.70
C SER A 56 12.98 4.73 1.03
N ASN A 57 12.45 5.31 -0.04
CA ASN A 57 13.09 6.38 -0.80
C ASN A 57 12.07 7.47 -1.18
N ALA A 58 12.23 8.66 -0.59
CA ALA A 58 11.32 9.78 -0.81
C ALA A 58 11.38 10.32 -2.25
N VAL A 59 12.56 10.34 -2.88
CA VAL A 59 12.75 10.86 -4.25
C VAL A 59 11.98 9.99 -5.25
N VAL A 60 12.12 8.66 -5.12
CA VAL A 60 11.41 7.70 -5.98
C VAL A 60 9.91 7.77 -5.76
N SER A 61 9.46 7.94 -4.51
CA SER A 61 8.04 8.01 -4.18
C SER A 61 7.36 9.23 -4.77
N VAL A 62 8.01 10.40 -4.79
CA VAL A 62 7.45 11.65 -5.33
C VAL A 62 7.56 11.72 -6.85
N ALA A 63 8.62 11.13 -7.44
CA ALA A 63 8.84 11.17 -8.88
C ALA A 63 7.94 10.19 -9.67
N ASN A 64 7.67 9.00 -9.12
CA ASN A 64 6.97 7.94 -9.85
C ASN A 64 5.48 7.82 -9.51
N VAL A 65 5.02 8.40 -8.39
CA VAL A 65 3.64 8.23 -7.94
C VAL A 65 3.06 9.57 -7.53
N GLU A 66 2.01 10.00 -8.23
CA GLU A 66 1.27 11.24 -7.93
C GLU A 66 0.68 11.21 -6.52
N ASN A 67 0.18 10.05 -6.08
CA ASN A 67 -0.28 9.82 -4.71
C ASN A 67 0.01 8.39 -4.23
N ALA A 68 1.18 8.20 -3.60
CA ALA A 68 1.60 6.91 -3.05
C ALA A 68 0.54 6.29 -2.12
N HIS A 69 -0.15 7.11 -1.31
CA HIS A 69 -1.16 6.62 -0.37
C HIS A 69 -2.36 5.99 -1.08
N HIS A 70 -2.87 6.63 -2.13
CA HIS A 70 -4.01 6.12 -2.89
C HIS A 70 -3.62 4.88 -3.70
N SER A 71 -2.47 4.91 -4.38
CA SER A 71 -1.96 3.79 -5.16
C SER A 71 -1.72 2.55 -4.30
N THR A 72 -1.12 2.69 -3.11
CA THR A 72 -0.93 1.58 -2.17
C THR A 72 -2.26 0.98 -1.72
N ARG A 73 -3.28 1.82 -1.45
CA ARG A 73 -4.62 1.33 -1.08
C ARG A 73 -5.25 0.49 -2.19
N LEU A 74 -5.25 1.01 -3.42
CA LEU A 74 -5.83 0.31 -4.58
C LEU A 74 -5.10 -0.99 -4.88
N LEU A 75 -3.77 -0.98 -4.80
CA LEU A 75 -2.96 -2.18 -5.00
C LEU A 75 -3.28 -3.22 -3.93
N ALA A 76 -3.31 -2.83 -2.65
CA ALA A 76 -3.63 -3.76 -1.56
C ALA A 76 -5.05 -4.34 -1.70
N GLN A 77 -6.05 -3.52 -2.06
CA GLN A 77 -7.41 -4.00 -2.34
C GLN A 77 -7.45 -4.99 -3.50
N THR A 78 -6.71 -4.72 -4.57
CA THR A 78 -6.64 -5.58 -5.76
C THR A 78 -5.94 -6.90 -5.43
N THR A 79 -4.82 -6.87 -4.71
CA THR A 79 -4.10 -8.06 -4.24
C THR A 79 -4.97 -8.91 -3.33
N LEU A 80 -5.69 -8.30 -2.37
CA LEU A 80 -6.66 -8.99 -1.52
C LEU A 80 -7.76 -9.66 -2.32
N ARG A 81 -8.37 -8.94 -3.26
CA ARG A 81 -9.42 -9.49 -4.11
C ARG A 81 -8.92 -10.66 -4.96
N ASN A 82 -7.75 -10.54 -5.57
CA ASN A 82 -7.18 -11.59 -6.41
C ASN A 82 -6.86 -12.86 -5.60
N MET A 83 -6.22 -12.69 -4.44
CA MET A 83 -5.87 -13.82 -3.57
C MET A 83 -7.10 -14.52 -3.02
N LEU A 84 -8.02 -13.77 -2.40
CA LEU A 84 -9.22 -14.32 -1.78
C LEU A 84 -10.20 -14.90 -2.81
N GLY A 85 -10.27 -14.34 -4.02
CA GLY A 85 -11.13 -14.85 -5.09
C GLY A 85 -10.70 -16.23 -5.62
N THR A 86 -9.44 -16.63 -5.41
CA THR A 86 -8.93 -17.95 -5.84
C THR A 86 -9.09 -19.05 -4.78
N LYS A 87 -9.52 -18.69 -3.57
CA LYS A 87 -9.64 -19.58 -2.40
C LYS A 87 -11.10 -19.86 -2.06
N ASN A 88 -11.35 -21.00 -1.44
CA ASN A 88 -12.67 -21.33 -0.88
C ASN A 88 -12.84 -20.67 0.50
N LEU A 89 -14.08 -20.49 0.95
CA LEU A 89 -14.35 -19.86 2.25
C LEU A 89 -13.67 -20.59 3.43
N HIS A 90 -13.72 -21.92 3.43
CA HIS A 90 -13.13 -22.72 4.52
C HIS A 90 -11.61 -22.54 4.63
N GLU A 91 -10.90 -22.40 3.50
CA GLU A 91 -9.47 -22.15 3.47
C GLU A 91 -9.15 -20.74 3.98
N ILE A 92 -9.99 -19.75 3.64
CA ILE A 92 -9.81 -18.37 4.12
C ILE A 92 -9.98 -18.29 5.64
N LEU A 93 -10.92 -19.05 6.20
CA LEU A 93 -11.15 -19.11 7.65
C LEU A 93 -10.09 -19.94 8.39
N GLY A 94 -9.62 -21.04 7.80
CA GLY A 94 -8.63 -21.94 8.40
C GLY A 94 -7.19 -21.44 8.32
N ASP A 95 -6.81 -20.82 7.19
CA ASP A 95 -5.40 -20.52 6.86
C ASP A 95 -5.10 -19.02 6.84
N ARG A 96 -5.72 -18.23 7.72
CA ARG A 96 -5.56 -16.77 7.77
C ARG A 96 -4.10 -16.32 7.86
N GLU A 97 -3.26 -17.06 8.59
CA GLU A 97 -1.85 -16.77 8.77
C GLU A 97 -1.03 -16.96 7.48
N SER A 98 -1.35 -18.01 6.70
CA SER A 98 -0.70 -18.25 5.40
C SER A 98 -1.01 -17.13 4.40
N ILE A 99 -2.26 -16.65 4.39
CA ILE A 99 -2.69 -15.55 3.52
C ILE A 99 -1.97 -14.26 3.90
N SER A 100 -1.81 -14.00 5.20
CA SER A 100 -1.05 -12.86 5.69
C SER A 100 0.42 -12.92 5.25
N ASN A 101 1.04 -14.10 5.32
CA ASN A 101 2.45 -14.26 4.93
C ASN A 101 2.67 -14.09 3.42
N ILE A 102 1.74 -14.56 2.58
CA ILE A 102 1.82 -14.35 1.13
C ILE A 102 1.63 -12.86 0.77
N MET A 103 0.94 -12.10 1.61
CA MET A 103 0.67 -10.67 1.39
C MET A 103 1.77 -9.74 1.90
N GLN A 104 2.68 -10.23 2.74
CA GLN A 104 3.84 -9.44 3.14
C GLN A 104 4.82 -9.35 1.97
N VAL A 105 4.95 -8.14 1.41
CA VAL A 105 5.94 -7.77 0.39
C VAL A 105 6.96 -6.83 1.01
#